data_AF-A0A425WJ85-F1
#
_entry.id   AF-A0A425WJ85-F1
#
_cell.length_a   1.000
_cell.length_b   1.000
_cell.length_c   1.000
_cell.angle_alpha   90.00
_cell.angle_beta   90.00
_cell.angle_gamma   90.00
#
_symmetry.space_group_name_H-M   'P 1'
#
loop_
_entity.id
_entity.type
_entity.pdbx_description
1 polymer ?
#
loop_
_entity_poly.entity_id
_entity_poly.type
_entity_poly.pdbx_seq_one_letter_code
_entity_poly.pdbx_strand_id
1 'polypeptide(L)'
;MTTIAGLENAYVYGKDMEGQLVVLGKIEDVTMFARGTEVNVASGDFELTTLLMLGGHREGTYIEFEGVSMILRDDHRVTLSFDIKGPIRRRYNTARFVREFVCTGELKVEGKTLLRTKIESDPDLEMRLDEDVRACGEFVETLDALGIAVDWDSADMTTKELNDLALMHSLLVEGKPWAGQDIESPIVHFDIQGCRVYALVRKRGDGSYAFMGLDSDQLCFSFSSPDEKEPEVRGPFEPVPAAMVLGKDDLQKAVNLDPGKLDAQFDRFPVTVGNQTPLNQKLLDMLTAYDEGARQPQGLLACAAVLVRRLHEFDQKSQTYLLNLLQTIGRKREFNEEEKSALEDITLEAPELYTKAAAYALMGYSEMAQACLSRCSEAWRRQIEGYPISRFFVSERPRN
;
A
#
# COMPACT_ATOMS: atom_id res chain seq x y z
N MET A 1 25.13 -31.17 12.31
CA MET A 1 25.39 -30.22 11.21
C MET A 1 26.38 -29.20 11.73
N THR A 2 27.53 -29.03 11.09
CA THR A 2 28.51 -28.01 11.47
C THR A 2 27.97 -26.67 11.00
N THR A 3 27.56 -25.81 11.93
CA THR A 3 27.12 -24.45 11.64
C THR A 3 28.32 -23.59 11.28
N ILE A 4 28.15 -22.60 10.40
CA ILE A 4 29.21 -21.62 10.05
C ILE A 4 29.51 -20.71 11.26
N ALA A 5 28.52 -20.52 12.15
CA ALA A 5 28.72 -19.84 13.42
C ALA A 5 29.72 -20.61 14.32
N GLY A 6 30.74 -19.93 14.81
CA GLY A 6 31.87 -20.50 15.56
C GLY A 6 33.09 -20.86 14.69
N LEU A 7 33.08 -20.54 13.39
CA LEU A 7 34.29 -20.59 12.57
C LEU A 7 35.27 -19.51 13.00
N GLU A 8 36.37 -19.94 13.60
CA GLU A 8 37.52 -19.08 13.92
C GLU A 8 38.61 -19.26 12.85
N ASN A 9 39.24 -18.17 12.43
CA ASN A 9 40.38 -18.19 11.49
C ASN A 9 40.11 -18.90 10.15
N ALA A 10 38.93 -18.70 9.55
CA ALA A 10 38.62 -19.22 8.23
C ALA A 10 39.22 -18.36 7.11
N TYR A 11 39.82 -18.99 6.10
CA TYR A 11 40.41 -18.33 4.94
C TYR A 11 39.68 -18.76 3.66
N VAL A 12 39.33 -17.79 2.82
CA VAL A 12 38.81 -18.04 1.47
C VAL A 12 40.00 -18.22 0.54
N TYR A 13 40.08 -19.37 -0.11
CA TYR A 13 41.11 -19.65 -1.11
C TYR A 13 40.51 -19.62 -2.52
N GLY A 14 41.27 -19.10 -3.47
CA GLY A 14 40.96 -19.15 -4.90
C GLY A 14 42.16 -19.61 -5.70
N LYS A 15 41.97 -19.89 -6.99
CA LYS A 15 43.07 -20.22 -7.90
C LYS A 15 43.45 -18.99 -8.72
N ASP A 16 44.75 -18.73 -8.83
CA ASP A 16 45.26 -17.70 -9.74
C ASP A 16 45.20 -18.16 -11.21
N MET A 17 45.66 -17.30 -12.12
CA MET A 17 45.67 -17.56 -13.58
C MET A 17 46.57 -18.74 -13.97
N GLU A 18 47.45 -19.21 -13.08
CA GLU A 18 48.31 -20.38 -13.26
C GLU A 18 47.76 -21.63 -12.54
N GLY A 19 46.61 -21.51 -11.87
CA GLY A 19 45.93 -22.60 -11.17
C GLY A 19 46.41 -22.85 -9.73
N GLN A 20 47.27 -21.98 -9.17
CA GLN A 20 47.78 -22.12 -7.80
C GLN A 20 46.79 -21.57 -6.78
N LEU A 21 46.66 -22.26 -5.64
CA LEU A 21 45.80 -21.83 -4.54
C LEU A 21 46.42 -20.64 -3.81
N VAL A 22 45.70 -19.52 -3.79
CA VAL A 22 46.07 -18.28 -3.09
C VAL A 22 44.96 -17.90 -2.11
N VAL A 23 45.33 -17.28 -0.99
CA VAL A 23 44.37 -16.72 -0.03
C VAL A 23 43.77 -15.45 -0.64
N LEU A 24 42.46 -15.45 -0.86
CA LEU A 24 41.72 -14.30 -1.38
C LEU A 24 41.20 -13.39 -0.26
N GLY A 25 40.98 -13.94 0.93
CA GLY A 25 40.51 -13.17 2.08
C GLY A 25 40.44 -14.00 3.35
N LYS A 26 40.39 -13.32 4.50
CA LYS A 26 40.11 -13.92 5.80
C LYS A 26 38.65 -13.63 6.14
N ILE A 27 37.89 -14.67 6.51
CA ILE A 27 36.60 -14.49 7.15
C ILE A 27 36.91 -14.27 8.63
N GLU A 28 36.57 -13.08 9.15
CA GLU A 28 36.64 -12.78 10.57
C GLU A 28 35.72 -13.73 11.36
N ASP A 29 35.94 -13.86 12.66
CA ASP A 29 35.27 -14.87 13.47
C ASP A 29 33.74 -14.76 13.33
N VAL A 30 33.13 -15.77 12.73
CA VAL A 30 31.71 -15.76 12.41
C VAL A 30 30.95 -16.05 13.70
N THR A 31 30.48 -15.02 14.38
CA THR A 31 29.74 -15.17 15.64
C THR A 31 28.31 -15.64 15.42
N MET A 32 27.75 -15.39 14.23
CA MET A 32 26.36 -15.69 13.87
C MET A 32 26.18 -15.92 12.37
N PHE A 33 25.28 -16.83 12.00
CA PHE A 33 24.75 -16.97 10.65
C PHE A 33 23.27 -17.34 10.72
N ALA A 34 22.41 -16.64 10.00
CA ALA A 34 20.96 -16.86 10.00
C ALA A 34 20.37 -16.82 8.59
N ARG A 35 19.25 -17.52 8.41
CA ARG A 35 18.43 -17.49 7.19
C ARG A 35 17.07 -16.89 7.51
N GLY A 36 16.63 -15.95 6.68
CA GLY A 36 15.30 -15.36 6.73
C GLY A 36 14.26 -16.26 6.07
N THR A 37 13.10 -16.41 6.70
CA THR A 37 11.90 -17.02 6.10
C THR A 37 10.67 -16.34 6.66
N GLU A 38 9.71 -16.00 5.81
CA GLU A 38 8.43 -15.45 6.23
C GLU A 38 7.60 -16.57 6.87
N VAL A 39 7.27 -16.40 8.15
CA VAL A 39 6.58 -17.40 8.96
C VAL A 39 5.64 -16.73 9.94
N ASN A 40 4.70 -17.51 10.43
CA ASN A 40 3.91 -17.15 11.58
C ASN A 40 4.69 -17.34 12.89
N VAL A 41 4.78 -16.29 13.70
CA VAL A 41 5.38 -16.29 15.03
C VAL A 41 4.31 -15.96 16.07
N ALA A 42 4.27 -16.73 17.15
CA ALA A 42 3.29 -16.53 18.21
C ALA A 42 3.85 -16.74 19.61
N SER A 43 3.27 -16.04 20.58
CA SER A 43 3.48 -16.20 22.01
C SER A 43 2.17 -15.89 22.72
N GLY A 44 1.78 -16.71 23.71
CA GLY A 44 0.49 -16.53 24.39
C GLY A 44 -0.69 -16.49 23.43
N ASP A 45 -1.46 -15.39 23.47
CA ASP A 45 -2.60 -15.12 22.58
C ASP A 45 -2.24 -14.22 21.37
N PHE A 46 -0.99 -13.82 21.25
CA PHE A 46 -0.51 -12.95 20.19
C PHE A 46 0.18 -13.75 19.09
N GLU A 47 -0.13 -13.39 17.85
CA GLU A 47 0.35 -14.04 16.65
C GLU A 47 0.59 -12.97 15.58
N LEU A 48 1.71 -13.08 14.85
CA LEU A 48 2.00 -12.21 13.71
C LEU A 48 2.74 -12.98 12.61
N THR A 49 2.56 -12.55 11.36
CA THR A 49 3.38 -13.00 10.23
C THR A 49 4.54 -12.04 10.05
N THR A 50 5.77 -12.55 10.06
CA THR A 50 6.98 -11.72 9.93
C THR A 50 8.13 -12.51 9.31
N LEU A 51 9.18 -11.79 8.90
CA LEU A 51 10.43 -12.38 8.47
C LEU A 51 11.22 -12.85 9.70
N LEU A 52 11.23 -14.17 9.93
CA LEU A 52 12.02 -14.80 10.97
C LEU A 52 13.42 -15.12 10.46
N MET A 53 14.43 -14.55 11.11
CA MET A 53 15.82 -14.94 10.96
C MET A 53 16.13 -16.07 11.95
N LEU A 54 16.35 -17.28 11.43
CA LEU A 54 16.72 -18.44 12.25
C LEU A 54 18.13 -18.91 11.88
N GLY A 55 18.97 -19.11 12.88
CA GLY A 55 20.40 -19.32 12.66
C GLY A 55 21.17 -20.00 13.79
N GLY A 56 22.45 -20.20 13.54
CA GLY A 56 23.41 -20.56 14.57
C GLY A 56 24.09 -19.32 15.14
N HIS A 57 24.31 -19.31 16.44
CA HIS A 57 25.20 -18.42 17.18
C HIS A 57 26.26 -19.26 17.89
N ARG A 58 27.43 -18.69 18.21
CA ARG A 58 28.48 -19.42 18.94
C ARG A 58 28.01 -20.01 20.29
N GLU A 59 26.92 -19.49 20.84
CA GLU A 59 26.37 -19.86 22.16
C GLU A 59 25.07 -20.69 22.05
N GLY A 60 24.58 -20.98 20.83
CA GLY A 60 23.36 -21.76 20.61
C GLY A 60 22.57 -21.34 19.36
N THR A 61 21.24 -21.41 19.41
CA THR A 61 20.36 -21.03 18.29
C THR A 61 20.04 -19.54 18.33
N TYR A 62 20.21 -18.84 17.21
CA TYR A 62 19.86 -17.43 17.04
C TYR A 62 18.47 -17.29 16.42
N ILE A 63 17.68 -16.38 16.97
CA ILE A 63 16.36 -16.02 16.46
C ILE A 63 16.25 -14.49 16.44
N GLU A 64 15.79 -13.91 15.33
CA GLU A 64 15.48 -12.49 15.24
C GLU A 64 14.28 -12.25 14.33
N PHE A 65 13.42 -11.32 14.72
CA PHE A 65 12.29 -10.84 13.93
C PHE A 65 11.80 -9.51 14.51
N GLU A 66 11.24 -8.64 13.68
CA GLU A 66 10.80 -7.30 14.12
C GLU A 66 11.89 -6.55 14.89
N GLY A 67 11.65 -6.22 16.16
CA GLY A 67 12.63 -5.66 17.10
C GLY A 67 13.11 -6.66 18.15
N VAL A 68 12.86 -7.97 18.00
CA VAL A 68 13.18 -9.02 18.97
C VAL A 68 14.40 -9.81 18.51
N SER A 69 15.34 -10.07 19.43
CA SER A 69 16.50 -10.94 19.24
C SER A 69 16.63 -11.90 20.42
N MET A 70 16.81 -13.18 20.13
CA MET A 70 16.92 -14.25 21.12
C MET A 70 18.09 -15.17 20.82
N ILE A 71 18.83 -15.53 21.86
CA ILE A 71 19.84 -16.61 21.82
C ILE A 71 19.36 -17.73 22.73
N LEU A 72 19.01 -18.87 22.13
CA LEU A 72 18.66 -20.09 22.83
C LEU A 72 19.92 -20.89 23.08
N ARG A 73 20.40 -20.90 24.32
CA ARG A 73 21.63 -21.57 24.70
C ARG A 73 21.41 -23.07 24.88
N ASP A 74 22.48 -23.85 24.71
CA ASP A 74 22.45 -25.31 24.87
C ASP A 74 22.05 -25.75 26.29
N ASP A 75 22.23 -24.88 27.29
CA ASP A 75 21.82 -25.09 28.68
C ASP A 75 20.36 -24.67 28.97
N HIS A 76 19.56 -24.51 27.91
CA HIS A 76 18.16 -24.10 27.95
C HIS A 76 17.89 -22.70 28.51
N ARG A 77 18.94 -21.88 28.73
CA ARG A 77 18.75 -20.46 29.05
C ARG A 77 18.49 -19.66 27.78
N VAL A 78 17.72 -18.59 27.94
CA VAL A 78 17.35 -17.68 26.87
C VAL A 78 17.91 -16.31 27.18
N THR A 79 18.70 -15.77 26.26
CA THR A 79 19.04 -14.35 26.27
C THR A 79 18.06 -13.64 25.34
N LEU A 80 17.18 -12.82 25.91
CA LEU A 80 16.23 -11.98 25.18
C LEU A 80 16.77 -10.55 25.13
N SER A 81 16.74 -9.95 23.95
CA SER A 81 17.01 -8.53 23.71
C SER A 81 15.94 -8.00 22.77
N PHE A 82 15.49 -6.76 23.00
CA PHE A 82 14.47 -6.17 22.15
C PHE A 82 14.63 -4.66 22.03
N ASP A 83 14.16 -4.09 20.92
CA ASP A 83 14.17 -2.67 20.62
C ASP A 83 12.80 -2.22 20.08
N ILE A 84 12.10 -1.39 20.87
CA ILE A 84 10.78 -0.86 20.53
C ILE A 84 10.97 0.47 19.80
N LYS A 85 11.38 0.39 18.52
CA LYS A 85 11.63 1.53 17.65
C LYS A 85 11.13 1.28 16.23
N GLY A 86 11.11 2.35 15.44
CA GLY A 86 10.68 2.31 14.05
C GLY A 86 9.18 2.55 13.91
N PRO A 87 8.57 2.06 12.84
CA PRO A 87 7.16 2.31 12.59
C PRO A 87 6.20 1.79 13.68
N ILE A 88 5.01 2.40 13.76
CA ILE A 88 4.00 2.14 14.80
C ILE A 88 3.65 0.66 14.88
N ARG A 89 3.45 -0.04 13.74
CA ARG A 89 3.13 -1.47 13.75
C ARG A 89 4.27 -2.31 14.30
N ARG A 90 5.52 -2.02 13.93
CA ARG A 90 6.71 -2.70 14.48
C ARG A 90 6.85 -2.49 15.97
N ARG A 91 6.65 -1.26 16.47
CA ARG A 91 6.67 -0.94 17.91
C ARG A 91 5.64 -1.78 18.66
N TYR A 92 4.39 -1.76 18.18
CA TYR A 92 3.30 -2.53 18.75
C TYR A 92 3.56 -4.04 18.75
N ASN A 93 3.96 -4.60 17.59
CA ASN A 93 4.22 -6.03 17.44
C ASN A 93 5.37 -6.49 18.35
N THR A 94 6.45 -5.70 18.44
CA THR A 94 7.59 -5.99 19.30
C THR A 94 7.17 -5.96 20.77
N ALA A 95 6.52 -4.88 21.22
CA ALA A 95 6.07 -4.73 22.60
C ALA A 95 5.09 -5.85 22.98
N ARG A 96 4.10 -6.13 22.12
CA ARG A 96 3.07 -7.15 22.36
C ARG A 96 3.64 -8.56 22.38
N PHE A 97 4.55 -8.89 21.45
CA PHE A 97 5.23 -10.18 21.48
C PHE A 97 6.04 -10.36 22.76
N VAL A 98 6.88 -9.38 23.12
CA VAL A 98 7.74 -9.47 24.31
C VAL A 98 6.90 -9.58 25.57
N ARG A 99 5.80 -8.84 25.67
CA ARG A 99 4.83 -8.93 26.76
C ARG A 99 4.29 -10.35 26.92
N GLU A 100 3.75 -10.92 25.84
CA GLU A 100 3.25 -12.30 25.88
C GLU A 100 4.36 -13.32 26.21
N PHE A 101 5.56 -13.11 25.68
CA PHE A 101 6.68 -14.01 25.89
C PHE A 101 7.16 -13.99 27.35
N VAL A 102 7.20 -12.81 27.99
CA VAL A 102 7.53 -12.69 29.42
C VAL A 102 6.48 -13.38 30.28
N CYS A 103 5.19 -13.25 29.95
CA CYS A 103 4.12 -13.89 30.72
C CYS A 103 4.05 -15.42 30.54
N THR A 104 4.32 -15.92 29.34
CA THR A 104 4.08 -17.34 29.00
C THR A 104 5.36 -18.17 28.88
N GLY A 105 6.49 -17.52 28.60
CA GLY A 105 7.78 -18.15 28.28
C GLY A 105 7.74 -19.03 27.03
N GLU A 106 6.72 -18.87 26.18
CA GLU A 106 6.49 -19.72 25.01
C GLU A 106 6.73 -18.96 23.71
N LEU A 107 7.49 -19.56 22.80
CA LEU A 107 7.60 -19.11 21.42
C LEU A 107 7.15 -20.25 20.50
N LYS A 108 6.18 -19.95 19.64
CA LYS A 108 5.69 -20.83 18.58
C LYS A 108 6.07 -20.26 17.22
N VAL A 109 6.40 -21.17 16.30
CA VAL A 109 6.63 -20.86 14.90
C VAL A 109 5.79 -21.82 14.08
N GLU A 110 4.96 -21.31 13.17
CA GLU A 110 4.02 -22.11 12.36
C GLU A 110 3.14 -23.02 13.24
N GLY A 111 2.63 -22.47 14.35
CA GLY A 111 1.82 -23.19 15.34
C GLY A 111 2.57 -24.23 16.18
N LYS A 112 3.86 -24.48 15.93
CA LYS A 112 4.68 -25.44 16.67
C LYS A 112 5.50 -24.74 17.75
N THR A 113 5.42 -25.23 18.98
CA THR A 113 6.26 -24.73 20.08
C THR A 113 7.73 -24.98 19.77
N LEU A 114 8.47 -23.89 19.54
CA LEU A 114 9.91 -23.91 19.31
C LEU A 114 10.67 -23.84 20.63
N LEU A 115 10.15 -23.07 21.58
CA LEU A 115 10.74 -22.86 22.90
C LEU A 115 9.64 -22.79 23.96
N ARG A 116 9.93 -23.40 25.11
CA ARG A 116 9.21 -23.14 26.36
C ARG A 116 10.22 -23.02 27.49
N THR A 117 10.26 -21.87 28.15
CA THR A 117 11.14 -21.60 29.29
C THR A 117 10.36 -20.96 30.42
N LYS A 118 10.93 -20.94 31.63
CA LYS A 118 10.39 -20.14 32.73
C LYS A 118 11.06 -18.77 32.69
N ILE A 119 10.26 -17.74 32.57
CA ILE A 119 10.71 -16.36 32.73
C ILE A 119 10.37 -15.92 34.16
N GLU A 120 11.33 -15.30 34.84
CA GLU A 120 11.07 -14.67 36.13
C GLU A 120 10.20 -13.44 35.91
N SER A 121 9.14 -13.29 36.69
CA SER A 121 8.27 -12.12 36.59
C SER A 121 9.04 -10.87 36.99
N ASP A 122 8.95 -9.85 36.16
CA ASP A 122 9.49 -8.52 36.37
C ASP A 122 8.33 -7.53 36.21
N PRO A 123 7.67 -7.14 37.32
CA PRO A 123 6.50 -6.29 37.27
C PRO A 123 6.75 -4.92 36.63
N ASP A 124 7.96 -4.38 36.75
CA ASP A 124 8.32 -3.07 36.17
C ASP A 124 8.45 -3.19 34.64
N LEU A 125 9.05 -4.28 34.16
CA LEU A 125 9.11 -4.57 32.73
C LEU A 125 7.72 -4.84 32.15
N GLU A 126 6.91 -5.66 32.81
CA GLU A 126 5.53 -5.98 32.40
C GLU A 126 4.68 -4.71 32.28
N MET A 127 4.73 -3.82 33.29
CA MET A 127 4.01 -2.55 33.28
C MET A 127 4.45 -1.65 32.13
N ARG A 128 5.76 -1.52 31.88
CA ARG A 128 6.28 -0.70 30.77
C ARG A 128 5.82 -1.25 29.41
N LEU A 129 5.83 -2.57 29.23
CA LEU A 129 5.37 -3.19 27.99
C LEU A 129 3.85 -3.00 27.79
N ASP A 130 3.05 -3.11 28.85
CA ASP A 130 1.61 -2.83 28.78
C ASP A 130 1.33 -1.36 28.41
N GLU A 131 2.15 -0.41 28.88
CA GLU A 131 2.08 1.00 28.47
C GLU A 131 2.43 1.19 26.99
N ASP A 132 3.52 0.57 26.51
CA ASP A 132 3.95 0.64 25.10
C ASP A 132 2.90 0.03 24.16
N VAL A 133 2.33 -1.12 24.55
CA VAL A 133 1.23 -1.78 23.81
C VAL A 133 0.00 -0.88 23.75
N ARG A 134 -0.38 -0.25 24.87
CA ARG A 134 -1.53 0.68 24.90
C ARG A 134 -1.29 1.91 24.03
N ALA A 135 -0.09 2.51 24.13
CA ALA A 135 0.26 3.72 23.40
C ALA A 135 0.24 3.52 21.87
N CYS A 136 0.67 2.35 21.39
CA CYS A 136 0.64 2.05 19.95
C CYS A 136 -0.67 1.40 19.49
N GLY A 137 -1.40 0.74 20.41
CA GLY A 137 -2.57 -0.08 20.08
C GLY A 137 -3.70 0.69 19.40
N GLU A 138 -4.07 1.86 19.94
CA GLU A 138 -5.11 2.72 19.34
C GLU A 138 -4.73 3.19 17.94
N PHE A 139 -3.43 3.44 17.72
CA PHE A 139 -2.91 3.85 16.42
C PHE A 139 -2.93 2.69 15.43
N VAL A 140 -2.48 1.49 15.82
CA VAL A 140 -2.55 0.30 14.95
C VAL A 140 -4.00 0.00 14.58
N GLU A 141 -4.92 0.01 15.55
CA GLU A 141 -6.34 -0.19 15.29
C GLU A 141 -6.89 0.83 14.29
N THR A 142 -6.47 2.09 14.40
CA THR A 142 -6.87 3.16 13.47
C THR A 142 -6.34 2.92 12.07
N LEU A 143 -5.06 2.58 11.92
CA LEU A 143 -4.45 2.32 10.62
C LEU A 143 -5.11 1.10 9.95
N ASP A 144 -5.38 0.04 10.71
CA ASP A 144 -5.99 -1.18 10.19
C ASP A 144 -7.48 -0.97 9.84
N ALA A 145 -8.25 -0.29 10.69
CA ALA A 145 -9.66 0.03 10.42
C ALA A 145 -9.85 0.89 9.16
N LEU A 146 -8.89 1.76 8.87
CA LEU A 146 -8.90 2.67 7.72
C LEU A 146 -8.18 2.09 6.49
N GLY A 147 -7.61 0.88 6.57
CA GLY A 147 -6.89 0.24 5.46
C GLY A 147 -5.59 0.96 5.07
N ILE A 148 -4.96 1.67 6.01
CA ILE A 148 -3.75 2.46 5.77
C ILE A 148 -2.53 1.54 5.82
N ALA A 149 -1.97 1.22 4.64
CA ALA A 149 -0.80 0.34 4.51
C ALA A 149 0.55 1.05 4.79
N VAL A 150 0.57 2.39 4.77
CA VAL A 150 1.79 3.15 5.07
C VAL A 150 2.14 2.96 6.55
N ASP A 151 3.39 2.61 6.80
CA ASP A 151 3.88 2.36 8.16
C ASP A 151 4.61 3.60 8.67
N TRP A 152 3.89 4.45 9.40
CA TRP A 152 4.41 5.70 9.94
C TRP A 152 5.24 5.48 11.21
N ASP A 153 6.28 6.28 11.40
CA ASP A 153 7.06 6.29 12.64
C ASP A 153 6.62 7.45 13.55
N SER A 154 6.10 7.12 14.73
CA SER A 154 5.66 8.10 15.71
C SER A 154 6.80 8.99 16.25
N ALA A 155 8.06 8.56 16.14
CA ALA A 155 9.21 9.38 16.54
C ALA A 155 9.48 10.54 15.56
N ASP A 156 9.06 10.39 14.31
CA ASP A 156 9.21 11.41 13.26
C ASP A 156 7.97 12.30 13.13
N MET A 157 6.94 12.07 13.96
CA MET A 157 5.71 12.84 13.96
C MET A 157 5.82 14.09 14.84
N THR A 158 5.21 15.17 14.37
CA THR A 158 4.95 16.36 15.17
C THR A 158 3.85 16.09 16.20
N THR A 159 3.79 16.90 17.26
CA THR A 159 2.69 16.84 18.25
C THR A 159 1.32 17.01 17.59
N LYS A 160 1.22 17.80 16.52
CA LYS A 160 -0.02 17.95 15.76
C LYS A 160 -0.42 16.63 15.10
N GLU A 161 0.49 15.95 14.42
CA GLU A 161 0.21 14.69 13.73
C GLU A 161 -0.19 13.58 14.72
N LEU A 162 0.45 13.51 15.90
CA LEU A 162 0.05 12.58 16.96
C LEU A 162 -1.37 12.88 17.49
N ASN A 163 -1.71 14.16 17.67
CA ASN A 163 -3.06 14.57 18.07
C ASN A 163 -4.09 14.28 16.96
N ASP A 164 -3.73 14.49 15.70
CA ASP A 164 -4.57 14.20 14.53
C ASP A 164 -4.83 12.68 14.44
N LEU A 165 -3.84 11.83 14.74
CA LEU A 165 -4.00 10.38 14.77
C LEU A 165 -4.92 9.90 15.90
N ALA A 166 -4.78 10.46 17.11
CA ALA A 166 -5.70 10.20 18.22
C ALA A 166 -7.12 10.71 17.91
N LEU A 167 -7.25 11.86 17.25
CA LEU A 167 -8.53 12.40 16.82
C LEU A 167 -9.17 11.51 15.75
N MET A 168 -8.40 11.01 14.79
CA MET A 168 -8.86 10.04 13.81
C MET A 168 -9.43 8.79 14.47
N HIS A 169 -8.75 8.22 15.47
CA HIS A 169 -9.26 7.07 16.23
C HIS A 169 -10.65 7.38 16.82
N SER A 170 -10.73 8.47 17.58
CA SER A 170 -11.98 8.91 18.22
C SER A 170 -13.13 9.14 17.24
N LEU A 171 -12.86 9.78 16.10
CA LEU A 171 -13.88 10.18 15.14
C LEU A 171 -14.29 9.06 14.17
N LEU A 172 -13.33 8.29 13.67
CA LEU A 172 -13.54 7.32 12.58
C LEU A 172 -13.65 5.86 13.08
N VAL A 173 -13.02 5.53 14.21
CA VAL A 173 -13.07 4.17 14.79
C VAL A 173 -14.13 4.10 15.89
N GLU A 174 -14.05 4.98 16.90
CA GLU A 174 -15.03 5.00 18.00
C GLU A 174 -16.35 5.69 17.61
N GLY A 175 -16.37 6.47 16.52
CA GLY A 175 -17.56 7.16 16.01
C GLY A 175 -18.05 8.33 16.87
N LYS A 176 -17.18 8.88 17.73
CA LYS A 176 -17.51 10.00 18.61
C LYS A 176 -17.82 11.26 17.78
N PRO A 177 -18.83 12.05 18.16
CA PRO A 177 -19.15 13.30 17.45
C PRO A 177 -18.09 14.37 17.69
N TRP A 178 -17.81 15.17 16.65
CA TRP A 178 -17.01 16.38 16.76
C TRP A 178 -17.90 17.60 17.03
N ALA A 179 -17.68 18.29 18.15
CA ALA A 179 -18.40 19.51 18.51
C ALA A 179 -17.51 20.77 18.51
N GLY A 180 -16.38 20.71 17.79
CA GLY A 180 -15.44 21.82 17.70
C GLY A 180 -15.83 22.86 16.66
N GLN A 181 -14.86 23.34 15.89
CA GLN A 181 -15.10 24.35 14.85
C GLN A 181 -16.06 23.83 13.76
N ASP A 182 -16.82 24.77 13.19
CA ASP A 182 -17.74 24.50 12.08
C ASP A 182 -16.94 24.02 10.86
N ILE A 183 -17.43 22.98 10.20
CA ILE A 183 -16.79 22.36 9.04
C ILE A 183 -17.60 22.74 7.80
N GLU A 184 -16.96 23.46 6.87
CA GLU A 184 -17.58 23.95 5.64
C GLU A 184 -17.68 22.88 4.55
N SER A 185 -16.67 22.01 4.44
CA SER A 185 -16.58 20.99 3.39
C SER A 185 -17.11 19.62 3.86
N PRO A 186 -17.91 18.90 3.05
CA PRO A 186 -18.32 17.54 3.36
C PRO A 186 -17.19 16.52 3.24
N ILE A 187 -16.02 16.92 2.72
CA ILE A 187 -14.80 16.11 2.63
C ILE A 187 -13.68 16.86 3.36
N VAL A 188 -13.03 16.19 4.31
CA VAL A 188 -11.88 16.71 5.05
C VAL A 188 -10.72 15.72 4.98
N HIS A 189 -9.53 16.15 5.37
CA HIS A 189 -8.38 15.27 5.46
C HIS A 189 -7.54 15.55 6.70
N PHE A 190 -6.84 14.52 7.17
CA PHE A 190 -5.78 14.60 8.15
C PHE A 190 -4.43 14.48 7.43
N ASP A 191 -3.55 15.45 7.62
CA ASP A 191 -2.19 15.41 7.06
C ASP A 191 -1.24 14.73 8.06
N ILE A 192 -0.70 13.57 7.69
CA ILE A 192 0.24 12.81 8.53
C ILE A 192 1.44 12.39 7.68
N GLN A 193 2.64 12.83 8.05
CA GLN A 193 3.92 12.51 7.40
C GLN A 193 3.89 12.69 5.87
N GLY A 194 3.28 13.79 5.40
CA GLY A 194 3.16 14.11 3.98
C GLY A 194 2.18 13.22 3.21
N CYS A 195 1.32 12.49 3.92
CA CYS A 195 0.18 11.72 3.41
C CYS A 195 -1.13 12.36 3.86
N ARG A 196 -2.24 11.99 3.22
CA ARG A 196 -3.59 12.44 3.55
C ARG A 196 -4.53 11.29 3.80
N VAL A 197 -5.22 11.34 4.94
CA VAL A 197 -6.33 10.44 5.27
C VAL A 197 -7.63 11.20 5.09
N TYR A 198 -8.42 10.82 4.09
CA TYR A 198 -9.67 11.51 3.76
C TYR A 198 -10.85 10.95 4.54
N ALA A 199 -11.74 11.84 4.97
CA ALA A 199 -12.97 11.49 5.66
C ALA A 199 -14.15 12.31 5.11
N LEU A 200 -15.33 11.70 5.15
CA LEU A 200 -16.60 12.37 4.90
C LEU A 200 -17.18 12.90 6.20
N VAL A 201 -17.79 14.07 6.11
CA VAL A 201 -18.32 14.78 7.27
C VAL A 201 -19.78 15.11 7.07
N ARG A 202 -20.61 14.82 8.08
CA ARG A 202 -22.03 15.17 8.10
C ARG A 202 -22.41 15.85 9.40
N LYS A 203 -23.01 17.04 9.31
CA LYS A 203 -23.58 17.76 10.46
C LYS A 203 -24.79 17.00 11.01
N ARG A 204 -24.83 16.82 12.32
CA ARG A 204 -25.91 16.20 13.11
C ARG A 204 -26.89 17.28 13.55
N GLY A 205 -28.09 16.86 13.97
CA GLY A 205 -29.15 17.78 14.38
C GLY A 205 -28.84 18.60 15.64
N ASP A 206 -27.90 18.13 16.46
CA ASP A 206 -27.40 18.84 17.65
C ASP A 206 -26.27 19.84 17.33
N GLY A 207 -25.92 20.00 16.05
CA GLY A 207 -24.84 20.88 15.59
C GLY A 207 -23.45 20.25 15.58
N SER A 208 -23.28 19.05 16.14
CA SER A 208 -22.02 18.29 16.07
C SER A 208 -21.84 17.60 14.71
N TYR A 209 -20.69 16.99 14.47
CA TYR A 209 -20.35 16.35 13.21
C TYR A 209 -20.04 14.86 13.36
N ALA A 210 -20.57 14.05 12.45
CA ALA A 210 -20.17 12.65 12.28
C ALA A 210 -19.10 12.55 11.19
N PHE A 211 -18.08 11.73 11.44
CA PHE A 211 -17.04 11.40 10.49
C PHE A 211 -17.25 9.98 9.98
N MET A 212 -16.96 9.76 8.70
CA MET A 212 -17.11 8.48 8.02
C MET A 212 -15.94 8.32 7.03
N GLY A 213 -15.59 7.08 6.68
CA GLY A 213 -14.64 6.82 5.60
C GLY A 213 -15.21 7.21 4.23
N LEU A 214 -14.34 7.32 3.23
CA LEU A 214 -14.72 7.57 1.82
C LEU A 214 -15.58 6.44 1.22
N ASP A 215 -15.54 5.27 1.83
CA ASP A 215 -16.33 4.08 1.53
C ASP A 215 -17.77 4.15 2.06
N SER A 216 -18.14 5.20 2.80
CA SER A 216 -19.50 5.34 3.33
C SER A 216 -20.50 5.67 2.23
N ASP A 217 -21.58 4.89 2.19
CA ASP A 217 -22.68 5.10 1.25
C ASP A 217 -23.73 6.09 1.74
N GLN A 218 -23.50 6.71 2.90
CA GLN A 218 -24.41 7.71 3.47
C GLN A 218 -24.34 9.05 2.74
N LEU A 219 -23.28 9.26 1.97
CA LEU A 219 -23.07 10.45 1.16
C LEU A 219 -22.64 10.00 -0.24
N CYS A 220 -23.20 10.63 -1.25
CA CYS A 220 -22.80 10.45 -2.64
C CYS A 220 -22.61 11.81 -3.28
N PHE A 221 -21.87 11.83 -4.37
CA PHE A 221 -21.53 13.05 -5.10
C PHE A 221 -22.05 12.94 -6.51
N SER A 222 -22.37 14.05 -7.14
CA SER A 222 -22.73 14.10 -8.56
C SER A 222 -21.87 15.16 -9.23
N PHE A 223 -21.45 14.89 -10.46
CA PHE A 223 -20.82 15.90 -11.28
C PHE A 223 -21.91 16.80 -11.88
N SER A 224 -21.94 18.07 -11.48
CA SER A 224 -22.88 19.07 -12.02
C SER A 224 -22.15 20.05 -12.93
N SER A 225 -22.87 20.62 -13.91
CA SER A 225 -22.31 21.70 -14.74
C SER A 225 -22.13 22.96 -13.89
N PRO A 226 -21.00 23.69 -14.02
CA PRO A 226 -20.73 24.89 -13.23
C PRO A 226 -21.73 26.05 -13.46
N ASP A 227 -22.57 25.98 -14.49
CA ASP A 227 -23.57 27.01 -14.81
C ASP A 227 -24.88 26.89 -14.00
N GLU A 228 -25.07 25.85 -13.20
CA GLU A 228 -26.25 25.68 -12.35
C GLU A 228 -26.08 26.42 -11.02
N LYS A 229 -26.53 27.67 -10.96
CA LYS A 229 -26.45 28.53 -9.75
C LYS A 229 -27.18 27.97 -8.53
N GLU A 230 -28.15 27.12 -8.75
CA GLU A 230 -28.73 26.21 -7.77
C GLU A 230 -29.13 24.98 -8.58
N PRO A 231 -28.62 23.78 -8.28
CA PRO A 231 -29.19 22.58 -8.85
C PRO A 231 -30.57 22.43 -8.20
N GLU A 232 -31.60 23.06 -8.77
CA GLU A 232 -32.89 22.39 -8.77
C GLU A 232 -32.57 20.99 -9.31
N VAL A 233 -32.87 19.94 -8.55
CA VAL A 233 -32.70 18.55 -9.00
C VAL A 233 -33.66 18.33 -10.19
N ARG A 234 -33.30 18.88 -11.33
CA ARG A 234 -34.02 18.88 -12.60
C ARG A 234 -33.05 18.36 -13.66
N GLY A 235 -32.63 17.14 -13.41
CA GLY A 235 -31.81 16.28 -14.24
C GLY A 235 -31.70 14.93 -13.55
N PRO A 236 -31.31 13.86 -14.28
CA PRO A 236 -30.97 12.61 -13.62
C PRO A 236 -29.81 12.87 -12.67
N PHE A 237 -30.05 12.70 -11.37
CA PHE A 237 -28.98 12.67 -10.37
C PHE A 237 -28.13 11.42 -10.63
N GLU A 238 -26.90 11.61 -11.07
CA GLU A 238 -25.98 10.50 -11.41
C GLU A 238 -24.89 10.40 -10.35
N PRO A 239 -25.16 9.70 -9.23
CA PRO A 239 -24.23 9.62 -8.13
C PRO A 239 -22.97 8.87 -8.51
N VAL A 240 -21.86 9.24 -7.87
CA VAL A 240 -20.58 8.57 -7.95
C VAL A 240 -20.03 8.34 -6.53
N PRO A 241 -19.17 7.32 -6.35
CA PRO A 241 -18.46 7.10 -5.10
C PRO A 241 -17.67 8.34 -4.67
N ALA A 242 -17.57 8.58 -3.35
CA ALA A 242 -16.96 9.79 -2.83
C ALA A 242 -15.48 9.97 -3.20
N ALA A 243 -14.74 8.86 -3.34
CA ALA A 243 -13.37 8.88 -3.81
C ALA A 243 -13.21 9.53 -5.20
N MET A 244 -14.27 9.56 -6.02
CA MET A 244 -14.24 10.16 -7.36
C MET A 244 -14.18 11.69 -7.35
N VAL A 245 -14.38 12.33 -6.20
CA VAL A 245 -14.27 13.80 -6.10
C VAL A 245 -12.80 14.24 -6.03
N LEU A 246 -11.92 13.37 -5.54
CA LEU A 246 -10.50 13.67 -5.35
C LEU A 246 -9.83 14.03 -6.68
N GLY A 247 -9.04 15.09 -6.70
CA GLY A 247 -8.19 15.46 -7.84
C GLY A 247 -6.90 14.63 -7.88
N LYS A 248 -6.12 14.78 -8.95
CA LYS A 248 -4.80 14.12 -9.11
C LYS A 248 -3.90 14.32 -7.87
N ASP A 249 -3.71 15.56 -7.43
CA ASP A 249 -2.80 15.88 -6.32
C ASP A 249 -3.28 15.31 -4.97
N ASP A 250 -4.60 15.18 -4.81
CA ASP A 250 -5.23 14.56 -3.64
C ASP A 250 -5.02 13.03 -3.68
N LEU A 251 -5.26 12.41 -4.83
CA LEU A 251 -5.05 10.98 -5.06
C LEU A 251 -3.58 10.58 -4.86
N GLN A 252 -2.63 11.44 -5.23
CA GLN A 252 -1.20 11.20 -5.01
C GLN A 252 -0.86 11.08 -3.52
N LYS A 253 -1.58 11.80 -2.65
CA LYS A 253 -1.33 11.85 -1.20
C LYS A 253 -2.22 10.90 -0.39
N ALA A 254 -3.33 10.43 -0.97
CA ALA A 254 -4.30 9.58 -0.29
C ALA A 254 -3.69 8.23 0.12
N VAL A 255 -3.95 7.80 1.36
CA VAL A 255 -3.44 6.52 1.92
C VAL A 255 -4.52 5.62 2.53
N ASN A 256 -5.79 5.99 2.39
CA ASN A 256 -6.94 5.23 2.88
C ASN A 256 -7.92 4.89 1.75
N LEU A 257 -7.39 4.59 0.56
CA LEU A 257 -8.17 4.10 -0.57
C LEU A 257 -8.21 2.57 -0.52
N ASP A 258 -9.42 2.01 -0.54
CA ASP A 258 -9.64 0.58 -0.52
C ASP A 258 -10.33 0.13 -1.83
N PRO A 259 -9.69 -0.72 -2.65
CA PRO A 259 -10.26 -1.15 -3.91
C PRO A 259 -11.50 -2.04 -3.75
N GLY A 260 -11.57 -2.88 -2.72
CA GLY A 260 -12.72 -3.76 -2.50
C GLY A 260 -13.95 -2.96 -2.08
N LYS A 261 -13.77 -1.98 -1.19
CA LYS A 261 -14.83 -1.05 -0.79
C LYS A 261 -15.28 -0.17 -1.95
N LEU A 262 -14.34 0.36 -2.74
CA LEU A 262 -14.67 1.14 -3.94
C LEU A 262 -15.48 0.31 -4.95
N ASP A 263 -15.12 -0.97 -5.14
CA ASP A 263 -15.85 -1.87 -6.04
C ASP A 263 -17.29 -2.08 -5.58
N ALA A 264 -17.50 -2.29 -4.28
CA ALA A 264 -18.84 -2.38 -3.69
C ALA A 264 -19.66 -1.08 -3.84
N GLN A 265 -19.00 0.09 -3.81
CA GLN A 265 -19.68 1.37 -4.05
C GLN A 265 -20.18 1.49 -5.50
N PHE A 266 -19.48 0.93 -6.49
CA PHE A 266 -19.94 0.93 -7.88
C PHE A 266 -21.16 0.02 -8.13
N ASP A 267 -21.44 -0.95 -7.25
CA ASP A 267 -22.71 -1.69 -7.30
C ASP A 267 -23.90 -0.80 -6.90
N ARG A 268 -23.68 0.21 -6.05
CA ARG A 268 -24.69 1.18 -5.60
C ARG A 268 -24.77 2.41 -6.50
N PHE A 269 -23.62 2.85 -7.00
CA PHE A 269 -23.44 4.04 -7.83
C PHE A 269 -22.80 3.62 -9.17
N PRO A 270 -23.57 2.93 -10.05
CA PRO A 270 -23.04 2.35 -11.26
C PRO A 270 -22.60 3.41 -12.27
N VAL A 271 -21.76 2.98 -13.22
CA VAL A 271 -21.42 3.78 -14.40
C VAL A 271 -22.66 3.93 -15.28
N THR A 272 -22.95 5.16 -15.67
CA THR A 272 -24.09 5.59 -16.47
C THR A 272 -23.64 6.50 -17.60
N VAL A 273 -24.55 6.81 -18.53
CA VAL A 273 -24.24 7.64 -19.70
C VAL A 273 -23.77 9.05 -19.31
N GLY A 274 -24.33 9.66 -18.27
CA GLY A 274 -23.95 11.01 -17.84
C GLY A 274 -22.70 11.08 -16.97
N ASN A 275 -22.32 10.01 -16.25
CA ASN A 275 -21.15 9.99 -15.37
C ASN A 275 -19.92 9.29 -16.00
N GLN A 276 -20.06 8.53 -17.09
CA GLN A 276 -18.95 7.77 -17.68
C GLN A 276 -17.76 8.64 -18.11
N THR A 277 -18.02 9.81 -18.69
CA THR A 277 -16.96 10.74 -19.16
C THR A 277 -16.13 11.30 -18.00
N PRO A 278 -16.73 11.91 -16.96
CA PRO A 278 -15.94 12.38 -15.81
C PRO A 278 -15.28 11.23 -15.04
N LEU A 279 -15.93 10.06 -14.93
CA LEU A 279 -15.30 8.87 -14.34
C LEU A 279 -14.07 8.40 -15.13
N ASN A 280 -14.15 8.42 -16.46
CA ASN A 280 -12.98 8.12 -17.30
C ASN A 280 -11.87 9.15 -17.11
N GLN A 281 -12.19 10.43 -16.93
CA GLN A 281 -11.19 11.44 -16.56
C GLN A 281 -10.57 11.15 -15.18
N LYS A 282 -11.37 10.70 -14.21
CA LYS A 282 -10.84 10.31 -12.89
C LYS A 282 -9.92 9.12 -12.94
N LEU A 283 -10.19 8.16 -13.82
CA LEU A 283 -9.23 7.08 -14.09
C LEU A 283 -7.88 7.62 -14.57
N LEU A 284 -7.89 8.59 -15.51
CA LEU A 284 -6.65 9.20 -15.99
C LEU A 284 -5.93 9.98 -14.87
N ASP A 285 -6.66 10.65 -13.99
CA ASP A 285 -6.08 11.32 -12.81
C ASP A 285 -5.41 10.29 -11.87
N MET A 286 -6.06 9.15 -11.62
CA MET A 286 -5.49 8.07 -10.81
C MET A 286 -4.21 7.48 -11.41
N LEU A 287 -4.20 7.22 -12.72
CA LEU A 287 -3.03 6.69 -13.41
C LEU A 287 -1.87 7.69 -13.45
N THR A 288 -2.17 8.98 -13.65
CA THR A 288 -1.15 10.04 -13.58
C THR A 288 -0.58 10.13 -12.17
N ALA A 289 -1.42 10.18 -11.13
CA ALA A 289 -0.96 10.24 -9.74
C ALA A 289 -0.12 9.01 -9.35
N TYR A 290 -0.45 7.83 -9.88
CA TYR A 290 0.38 6.63 -9.74
C TYR A 290 1.75 6.81 -10.39
N ASP A 291 1.79 7.24 -11.66
CA ASP A 291 3.05 7.43 -12.41
C ASP A 291 3.94 8.53 -11.80
N GLU A 292 3.34 9.55 -11.17
CA GLU A 292 4.03 10.65 -10.48
C GLU A 292 4.42 10.34 -9.03
N GLY A 293 4.29 9.08 -8.57
CA GLY A 293 4.77 8.66 -7.25
C GLY A 293 3.77 8.86 -6.12
N ALA A 294 2.57 8.28 -6.25
CA ALA A 294 1.59 8.22 -5.19
C ALA A 294 2.15 7.56 -3.90
N ARG A 295 1.68 8.01 -2.74
CA ARG A 295 2.08 7.50 -1.42
C ARG A 295 1.72 6.03 -1.18
N GLN A 296 0.64 5.56 -1.80
CA GLN A 296 0.21 4.16 -1.77
C GLN A 296 -0.05 3.65 -3.20
N PRO A 297 1.01 3.42 -4.00
CA PRO A 297 0.87 3.22 -5.44
C PRO A 297 0.10 1.93 -5.78
N GLN A 298 0.28 0.85 -5.00
CA GLN A 298 -0.44 -0.40 -5.22
C GLN A 298 -1.95 -0.26 -4.92
N GLY A 299 -2.30 0.46 -3.85
CA GLY A 299 -3.69 0.74 -3.49
C GLY A 299 -4.39 1.59 -4.55
N LEU A 300 -3.75 2.69 -4.96
CA LEU A 300 -4.28 3.58 -6.00
C LEU A 300 -4.44 2.86 -7.35
N LEU A 301 -3.44 2.08 -7.78
CA LEU A 301 -3.52 1.32 -9.02
C LEU A 301 -4.62 0.24 -8.96
N ALA A 302 -4.83 -0.37 -7.80
CA ALA A 302 -5.93 -1.33 -7.62
C ALA A 302 -7.31 -0.64 -7.72
N CYS A 303 -7.47 0.56 -7.16
CA CYS A 303 -8.68 1.37 -7.33
C CYS A 303 -8.89 1.80 -8.80
N ALA A 304 -7.82 2.21 -9.50
CA ALA A 304 -7.86 2.51 -10.93
C ALA A 304 -8.31 1.28 -11.74
N ALA A 305 -7.79 0.09 -11.38
CA ALA A 305 -8.19 -1.17 -12.00
C ALA A 305 -9.67 -1.50 -11.77
N VAL A 306 -10.23 -1.18 -10.60
CA VAL A 306 -11.68 -1.31 -10.34
C VAL A 306 -12.47 -0.40 -11.27
N LEU A 307 -12.15 0.89 -11.26
CA LEU A 307 -12.87 1.90 -12.05
C LEU A 307 -12.85 1.58 -13.55
N VAL A 308 -11.68 1.21 -14.10
CA VAL A 308 -11.57 0.93 -15.54
C VAL A 308 -12.31 -0.34 -15.95
N ARG A 309 -12.40 -1.36 -15.08
CA ARG A 309 -13.24 -2.53 -15.33
C ARG A 309 -14.70 -2.14 -15.40
N ARG A 310 -15.19 -1.34 -14.46
CA ARG A 310 -16.59 -0.86 -14.47
C ARG A 310 -16.90 0.00 -15.71
N LEU A 311 -15.96 0.84 -16.16
CA LEU A 311 -16.10 1.59 -17.42
C LEU A 311 -16.15 0.66 -18.65
N HIS A 312 -15.30 -0.36 -18.71
CA HIS A 312 -15.29 -1.32 -19.81
C HIS A 312 -16.52 -2.25 -19.81
N GLU A 313 -17.03 -2.63 -18.64
CA GLU A 313 -18.27 -3.39 -18.50
C GLU A 313 -19.49 -2.58 -18.98
N PHE A 314 -19.49 -1.27 -18.73
CA PHE A 314 -20.54 -0.36 -19.20
C PHE A 314 -20.57 -0.27 -20.73
N ASP A 315 -19.41 -0.17 -21.40
CA ASP A 315 -19.30 -0.22 -22.86
C ASP A 315 -18.08 -1.04 -23.32
N GLN A 316 -18.32 -2.33 -23.59
CA GLN A 316 -17.30 -3.26 -24.07
C GLN A 316 -16.82 -2.95 -25.49
N LYS A 317 -17.57 -2.17 -26.26
CA LYS A 317 -17.20 -1.79 -27.64
C LYS A 317 -16.34 -0.54 -27.68
N SER A 318 -16.25 0.20 -26.57
CA SER A 318 -15.39 1.39 -26.45
C SER A 318 -13.92 0.98 -26.49
N GLN A 319 -13.26 1.28 -27.62
CA GLN A 319 -11.82 1.12 -27.75
C GLN A 319 -11.06 1.98 -26.73
N THR A 320 -11.60 3.14 -26.34
CA THR A 320 -11.02 4.00 -25.29
C THR A 320 -10.98 3.28 -23.95
N TYR A 321 -12.09 2.63 -23.54
CA TYR A 321 -12.14 1.91 -22.27
C TYR A 321 -11.27 0.65 -22.28
N LEU A 322 -11.23 -0.05 -23.40
CA LEU A 322 -10.32 -1.18 -23.59
C LEU A 322 -8.84 -0.75 -23.51
N LEU A 323 -8.45 0.34 -24.19
CA LEU A 323 -7.08 0.88 -24.09
C LEU A 323 -6.76 1.33 -22.66
N ASN A 324 -7.72 1.96 -21.99
CA ASN A 324 -7.56 2.37 -20.60
C ASN A 324 -7.39 1.17 -19.66
N LEU A 325 -8.11 0.08 -19.89
CA LEU A 325 -7.96 -1.17 -19.15
C LEU A 325 -6.56 -1.76 -19.38
N LEU A 326 -6.15 -1.87 -20.65
CA LEU A 326 -4.87 -2.45 -21.03
C LEU A 326 -3.68 -1.62 -20.53
N GLN A 327 -3.72 -0.28 -20.59
CA GLN A 327 -2.65 0.53 -19.99
C GLN A 327 -2.59 0.40 -18.46
N THR A 328 -3.72 0.11 -17.80
CA THR A 328 -3.75 -0.13 -16.36
C THR A 328 -3.11 -1.48 -16.04
N ILE A 329 -3.42 -2.53 -16.81
CA ILE A 329 -2.78 -3.85 -16.72
C ILE A 329 -1.27 -3.76 -17.00
N GLY A 330 -0.88 -3.01 -18.01
CA GLY A 330 0.52 -2.81 -18.42
C GLY A 330 1.41 -2.14 -17.36
N ARG A 331 0.82 -1.50 -16.34
CA ARG A 331 1.54 -0.99 -15.16
C ARG A 331 1.81 -2.06 -14.10
N LYS A 332 1.07 -3.15 -14.12
CA LYS A 332 1.16 -4.24 -13.14
C LYS A 332 2.00 -5.41 -13.63
N ARG A 333 1.88 -5.77 -14.91
CA ARG A 333 2.55 -6.94 -15.51
C ARG A 333 2.63 -6.83 -17.04
N GLU A 334 3.35 -7.77 -17.65
CA GLU A 334 3.31 -7.99 -19.09
C GLU A 334 1.96 -8.54 -19.56
N PHE A 335 1.63 -8.29 -20.82
CA PHE A 335 0.39 -8.75 -21.45
C PHE A 335 0.42 -10.25 -21.77
N ASN A 336 -0.71 -10.91 -21.56
CA ASN A 336 -0.94 -12.27 -22.04
C ASN A 336 -1.31 -12.28 -23.54
N GLU A 337 -1.47 -13.47 -24.13
CA GLU A 337 -1.75 -13.59 -25.57
C GLU A 337 -3.12 -13.02 -25.98
N GLU A 338 -4.15 -13.12 -25.12
CA GLU A 338 -5.48 -12.57 -25.38
C GLU A 338 -5.45 -11.03 -25.41
N GLU A 339 -4.72 -10.42 -24.48
CA GLU A 339 -4.53 -8.97 -24.39
C GLU A 339 -3.69 -8.44 -25.54
N LYS A 340 -2.67 -9.19 -25.99
CA LYS A 340 -1.91 -8.86 -27.21
C LYS A 340 -2.80 -8.92 -28.45
N SER A 341 -3.60 -9.98 -28.60
CA SER A 341 -4.55 -10.10 -29.71
C SER A 341 -5.53 -8.92 -29.73
N ALA A 342 -6.05 -8.51 -28.57
CA ALA A 342 -6.94 -7.35 -28.48
C ALA A 342 -6.25 -6.04 -28.92
N LEU A 343 -4.97 -5.86 -28.59
CA LEU A 343 -4.18 -4.72 -29.06
C LEU A 343 -3.95 -4.77 -30.58
N GLU A 344 -3.69 -5.95 -31.14
CA GLU A 344 -3.55 -6.15 -32.58
C GLU A 344 -4.84 -5.78 -33.32
N ASP A 345 -5.99 -6.25 -32.84
CA ASP A 345 -7.31 -5.94 -33.40
C ASP A 345 -7.54 -4.42 -33.43
N ILE A 346 -7.20 -3.70 -32.34
CA ILE A 346 -7.28 -2.22 -32.31
C ILE A 346 -6.37 -1.60 -33.39
N THR A 347 -5.15 -2.08 -33.58
CA THR A 347 -4.26 -1.51 -34.61
C THR A 347 -4.78 -1.70 -36.03
N LEU A 348 -5.53 -2.77 -36.28
CA LEU A 348 -6.12 -3.07 -37.58
C LEU A 348 -7.41 -2.26 -37.79
N GLU A 349 -8.32 -2.30 -36.82
CA GLU A 349 -9.71 -1.87 -36.99
C GLU A 349 -9.99 -0.43 -36.58
N ALA A 350 -9.20 0.16 -35.68
CA ALA A 350 -9.50 1.50 -35.16
C ALA A 350 -9.50 2.56 -36.30
N PRO A 351 -10.53 3.42 -36.40
CA PRO A 351 -10.55 4.46 -37.41
C PRO A 351 -9.53 5.57 -37.10
N GLU A 352 -9.32 5.89 -35.83
CA GLU A 352 -8.45 6.99 -35.43
C GLU A 352 -6.98 6.56 -35.28
N LEU A 353 -6.08 7.36 -35.90
CA LEU A 353 -4.64 7.13 -35.84
C LEU A 353 -4.08 7.17 -34.42
N TYR A 354 -4.67 7.96 -33.53
CA TYR A 354 -4.22 8.07 -32.15
C TYR A 354 -4.52 6.78 -31.35
N THR A 355 -5.68 6.15 -31.62
CA THR A 355 -6.06 4.87 -31.02
C THR A 355 -5.10 3.77 -31.46
N LYS A 356 -4.73 3.74 -32.75
CA LYS A 356 -3.68 2.83 -33.27
C LYS A 356 -2.33 3.11 -32.62
N ALA A 357 -1.95 4.38 -32.48
CA ALA A 357 -0.67 4.77 -31.88
C ALA A 357 -0.56 4.28 -30.43
N ALA A 358 -1.62 4.44 -29.65
CA ALA A 358 -1.72 3.96 -28.28
C ALA A 358 -1.57 2.44 -28.19
N ALA A 359 -2.25 1.69 -29.07
CA ALA A 359 -2.13 0.23 -29.11
C ALA A 359 -0.70 -0.23 -29.46
N TYR A 360 -0.08 0.38 -30.48
CA TYR A 360 1.32 0.12 -30.82
C TYR A 360 2.29 0.43 -29.66
N ALA A 361 2.07 1.54 -28.94
CA ALA A 361 2.89 1.91 -27.78
C ALA A 361 2.78 0.87 -26.65
N LEU A 362 1.57 0.41 -26.34
CA LEU A 362 1.36 -0.63 -25.33
C LEU A 362 2.05 -1.95 -25.70
N MET A 363 2.05 -2.33 -26.98
CA MET A 363 2.78 -3.50 -27.47
C MET A 363 4.32 -3.32 -27.50
N GLY A 364 4.84 -2.11 -27.24
CA GLY A 364 6.27 -1.82 -27.33
C GLY A 364 6.78 -1.60 -28.75
N TYR A 365 5.89 -1.41 -29.72
CA TYR A 365 6.23 -1.11 -31.11
C TYR A 365 6.44 0.40 -31.31
N SER A 366 7.48 0.96 -30.67
CA SER A 366 7.72 2.41 -30.59
C SER A 366 7.80 3.09 -31.96
N GLU A 367 8.43 2.48 -32.95
CA GLU A 367 8.52 3.06 -34.31
C GLU A 367 7.15 3.20 -34.97
N MET A 368 6.29 2.20 -34.82
CA MET A 368 4.93 2.21 -35.37
C MET A 368 4.03 3.19 -34.62
N ALA A 369 4.19 3.27 -33.29
CA ALA A 369 3.49 4.24 -32.45
C ALA A 369 3.84 5.68 -32.88
N GLN A 370 5.13 5.99 -33.04
CA GLN A 370 5.59 7.30 -33.48
C GLN A 370 5.17 7.62 -34.93
N ALA A 371 5.19 6.65 -35.82
CA ALA A 371 4.69 6.82 -37.19
C ALA A 371 3.20 7.21 -37.20
N CYS A 372 2.37 6.60 -36.35
CA CYS A 372 0.96 6.97 -36.21
C CYS A 372 0.79 8.37 -35.59
N LEU A 373 1.53 8.70 -34.52
CA LEU A 373 1.47 10.02 -33.87
C LEU A 373 1.90 11.16 -34.80
N SER A 374 2.96 10.97 -35.58
CA SER A 374 3.46 12.00 -36.51
C SER A 374 2.43 12.43 -37.56
N ARG A 375 1.48 11.54 -37.87
CA ARG A 375 0.38 11.77 -38.82
C ARG A 375 -0.87 12.35 -38.14
N CYS A 376 -0.91 12.42 -36.81
CA CYS A 376 -1.98 13.09 -36.07
C CYS A 376 -1.81 14.62 -36.12
N SER A 377 -2.90 15.35 -35.89
CA SER A 377 -2.85 16.80 -35.72
C SER A 377 -2.06 17.18 -34.46
N GLU A 378 -1.53 18.39 -34.43
CA GLU A 378 -0.77 18.91 -33.27
C GLU A 378 -1.63 18.93 -31.99
N ALA A 379 -2.92 19.26 -32.10
CA ALA A 379 -3.85 19.24 -30.97
C ALA A 379 -3.98 17.83 -30.37
N TRP A 380 -4.17 16.81 -31.20
CA TRP A 380 -4.28 15.42 -30.74
C TRP A 380 -2.97 14.89 -30.15
N ARG A 381 -1.82 15.28 -30.72
CA ARG A 381 -0.51 14.93 -30.16
C ARG A 381 -0.33 15.49 -28.75
N ARG A 382 -0.57 16.78 -28.56
CA ARG A 382 -0.50 17.43 -27.23
C ARG A 382 -1.44 16.77 -26.21
N GLN A 383 -2.64 16.39 -26.65
CA GLN A 383 -3.60 15.74 -25.77
C GLN A 383 -3.12 14.37 -25.31
N ILE A 384 -2.59 13.53 -26.21
CA ILE A 384 -2.02 12.22 -25.84
C ILE A 384 -0.79 12.37 -24.95
N GLU A 385 0.09 13.33 -25.25
CA GLU A 385 1.28 13.61 -24.44
C GLU A 385 0.91 13.96 -22.99
N GLY A 386 -0.23 14.64 -22.80
CA GLY A 386 -0.79 14.96 -21.50
C GLY A 386 -1.54 13.81 -20.80
N TYR A 387 -1.71 12.66 -21.45
CA TYR A 387 -2.39 11.50 -20.86
C TYR A 387 -1.41 10.45 -20.34
N PRO A 388 -1.78 9.67 -19.29
CA PRO A 388 -0.92 8.65 -18.69
C PRO A 388 -0.41 7.59 -19.68
N ILE A 389 -1.12 7.38 -20.80
CA ILE A 389 -0.69 6.42 -21.82
C ILE A 389 0.61 6.84 -22.53
N SER A 390 0.98 8.12 -22.47
CA SER A 390 2.23 8.67 -23.05
C SER A 390 3.48 7.97 -22.53
N ARG A 391 3.45 7.44 -21.29
CA ARG A 391 4.55 6.66 -20.69
C ARG A 391 5.00 5.49 -21.56
N PHE A 392 4.09 4.88 -22.31
CA PHE A 392 4.39 3.72 -23.16
C PHE A 392 5.04 4.10 -24.51
N PHE A 393 5.13 5.39 -24.84
CA PHE A 393 5.73 5.85 -26.09
C PHE A 393 7.25 6.03 -26.02
N VAL A 394 7.85 5.94 -24.83
CA VAL A 394 9.30 6.12 -24.61
C VAL A 394 9.99 4.76 -24.53
N SER A 395 11.07 4.60 -25.31
CA SER A 395 11.76 3.33 -25.56
C SER A 395 12.53 2.73 -24.37
N GLU A 396 12.58 3.40 -23.23
CA GLU A 396 13.34 2.97 -22.05
C GLU A 396 12.42 2.34 -21.01
N ARG A 397 12.16 1.03 -21.14
CA ARG A 397 11.83 0.23 -19.96
C ARG A 397 13.15 0.03 -19.19
N PRO A 398 13.31 0.54 -17.96
CA PRO A 398 14.38 0.03 -17.11
C PRO A 398 14.13 -1.46 -16.94
N ARG A 399 15.10 -2.27 -17.36
CA ARG A 399 15.14 -3.70 -17.01
C ARG A 399 15.34 -3.76 -15.50
N ASN A 400 14.29 -4.15 -14.78
CA ASN A 400 14.43 -4.61 -13.40
C ASN A 400 15.08 -5.99 -13.40
#